data_AF-A0A060XFQ9-F1
#
_entry.id   AF-A0A060XFQ9-F1
#
_cell.length_a   1.000
_cell.length_b   1.000
_cell.length_c   1.000
_cell.angle_alpha   90.00
_cell.angle_beta   90.00
_cell.angle_gamma   90.00
#
_symmetry.space_group_name_H-M   'P 1'
#
loop_
_entity.id
_entity.type
_entity.pdbx_description
1 polymer ?
#
loop_
_entity_poly.entity_id
_entity_poly.type
_entity_poly.pdbx_seq_one_letter_code
_entity_poly.pdbx_strand_id
1 'polypeptide(L)'
;MRYLILFILVCSGTLLSITLIDYYQHQRDGFLDSVQKRLQCRRLREKLVTMTTMKKVDIGLFSQEVRGLMNCPWRLNLTHRELHRTELWSCCNASERLMVTRQNTNQNQSLTYDAEKWRKRKVDQALWDMLPQTVPWSKGSLSRCAVVGSGGILQNSSCGAEIDNSDYVIRFNLAPINKSYDVGVKTDLITANPSQINKRYPGLQLNPGPLAEALSVYGHAHLLLPAFSFAFGTRPCFKVYQALRKARSQQKVVFFHPDYLFELGRFWRRRGQRAPRLSTGLMLASTALEICEQVHLYGFWPFPLDLSQNTLPHHYYDSVGPSHFMHAMPEEFLLLLQLHSQGALQLHVGPCTP
;
A
#
# COMPACT_ATOMS: atom_id res chain seq x y z
N MET A 1 -18.32 -15.22 74.05
CA MET A 1 -18.96 -14.54 72.90
C MET A 1 -18.30 -13.21 72.51
N ARG A 2 -18.13 -12.23 73.41
CA ARG A 2 -17.59 -10.89 73.05
C ARG A 2 -16.20 -10.90 72.39
N TYR A 3 -15.26 -11.71 72.88
CA TYR A 3 -13.91 -11.82 72.31
C TYR A 3 -13.88 -12.45 70.91
N LEU A 4 -14.79 -13.39 70.63
CA LEU A 4 -14.90 -14.03 69.32
C LEU A 4 -15.42 -13.06 68.25
N ILE A 5 -16.41 -12.23 68.62
CA ILE A 5 -16.95 -11.18 67.73
C ILE A 5 -15.89 -10.13 67.43
N LEU A 6 -15.12 -9.71 68.45
CA LEU A 6 -14.02 -8.76 68.26
C LEU A 6 -12.92 -9.33 67.35
N PHE A 7 -12.56 -10.59 67.53
CA PHE A 7 -11.58 -11.28 66.68
C PHE A 7 -12.05 -11.38 65.22
N ILE A 8 -13.31 -11.74 64.98
CA ILE A 8 -13.90 -11.80 63.63
C ILE A 8 -13.92 -10.42 62.98
N LEU A 9 -14.28 -9.36 63.72
CA LEU A 9 -14.27 -7.99 63.20
C LEU A 9 -12.85 -7.53 62.84
N VAL A 10 -11.86 -7.80 63.69
CA VAL A 10 -10.45 -7.50 63.39
C VAL A 10 -9.95 -8.27 62.17
N CYS A 11 -10.21 -9.58 62.08
CA CYS A 11 -9.83 -10.39 60.92
C CYS A 11 -10.53 -9.96 59.61
N SER A 12 -11.80 -9.56 59.68
CA SER A 12 -12.55 -9.07 58.53
C SER A 12 -12.04 -7.70 58.05
N GLY A 13 -11.70 -6.80 58.97
CA GLY A 13 -11.09 -5.49 58.67
C GLY A 13 -9.68 -5.60 58.10
N THR A 14 -8.85 -6.52 58.58
CA THR A 14 -7.51 -6.77 58.01
C THR A 14 -7.61 -7.39 56.63
N LEU A 15 -8.50 -8.37 56.41
CA LEU A 15 -8.73 -8.96 55.09
C LEU A 15 -9.21 -7.92 54.07
N LEU A 16 -10.17 -7.07 54.44
CA LEU A 16 -10.65 -5.98 53.58
C LEU A 16 -9.52 -5.00 53.22
N SER A 17 -8.68 -4.64 54.21
CA SER A 17 -7.54 -3.75 54.00
C SER A 17 -6.50 -4.35 53.04
N ILE A 18 -6.20 -5.65 53.18
CA ILE A 18 -5.28 -6.36 52.26
C ILE A 18 -5.85 -6.37 50.84
N THR A 19 -7.14 -6.71 50.67
CA THR A 19 -7.76 -6.72 49.33
C THR A 19 -7.79 -5.34 48.66
N LEU A 20 -7.96 -4.27 49.44
CA LEU A 20 -7.89 -2.89 48.93
C LEU A 20 -6.46 -2.52 48.53
N ILE A 21 -5.45 -2.89 49.33
CA ILE A 21 -4.04 -2.66 49.01
C ILE A 21 -3.67 -3.39 47.72
N ASP A 22 -4.02 -4.67 47.58
CA ASP A 22 -3.75 -5.46 46.37
C ASP A 22 -4.44 -4.86 45.14
N TYR A 23 -5.70 -4.40 45.30
CA TYR A 23 -6.43 -3.71 44.23
C TYR A 23 -5.73 -2.42 43.78
N TYR A 24 -5.30 -1.57 44.72
CA TYR A 24 -4.60 -0.33 44.40
C TYR A 24 -3.20 -0.57 43.82
N GLN A 25 -2.49 -1.61 44.29
CA GLN A 25 -1.21 -2.02 43.72
C GLN A 25 -1.40 -2.51 42.28
N HIS A 26 -2.38 -3.37 42.02
CA HIS A 26 -2.67 -3.85 40.67
C HIS A 26 -3.06 -2.71 39.70
N GLN A 27 -3.86 -1.74 40.15
CA GLN A 27 -4.16 -0.55 39.36
C GLN A 27 -2.93 0.32 39.09
N ARG A 28 -2.06 0.51 40.09
CA ARG A 28 -0.84 1.29 39.95
C ARG A 28 0.13 0.61 38.99
N ASP A 29 0.32 -0.70 39.13
CA ASP A 29 1.23 -1.47 38.27
C ASP A 29 0.70 -1.51 36.83
N GLY A 30 -0.62 -1.70 36.63
CA GLY A 30 -1.24 -1.57 35.32
C GLY A 30 -1.10 -0.17 34.70
N PHE A 31 -1.17 0.89 35.52
CA PHE A 31 -0.91 2.25 35.07
C PHE A 31 0.56 2.44 34.66
N LEU A 32 1.52 1.97 35.47
CA LEU A 32 2.96 2.05 35.19
C LEU A 32 3.32 1.28 33.91
N ASP A 33 2.79 0.07 33.74
CA ASP A 33 2.95 -0.73 32.52
C ASP A 33 2.41 0.01 31.30
N SER A 34 1.26 0.69 31.43
CA SER A 34 0.68 1.50 30.35
C SER A 34 1.56 2.70 29.97
N VAL A 35 2.23 3.32 30.94
CA VAL A 35 3.14 4.46 30.71
C VAL A 35 4.44 3.97 30.08
N GLN A 36 5.00 2.88 30.60
CA GLN A 36 6.21 2.26 30.06
C GLN A 36 6.02 1.80 28.61
N LYS A 37 4.89 1.14 28.31
CA LYS A 37 4.53 0.76 26.93
C LYS A 37 4.42 1.97 26.02
N ARG A 38 3.79 3.07 26.47
CA ARG A 38 3.69 4.32 25.70
C ARG A 38 5.07 4.94 25.41
N LEU A 39 5.95 5.00 26.41
CA LEU A 39 7.32 5.50 26.24
C LEU A 39 8.14 4.63 25.29
N GLN A 40 8.03 3.31 25.40
CA GLN A 40 8.68 2.36 24.48
C GLN A 40 8.20 2.58 23.04
N CYS A 41 6.90 2.69 22.82
CA CYS A 41 6.32 2.96 21.50
C CYS A 41 6.78 4.29 20.92
N ARG A 42 6.87 5.33 21.75
CA ARG A 42 7.40 6.64 21.33
C ARG A 42 8.86 6.54 20.88
N ARG A 43 9.72 5.90 21.68
CA ARG A 43 11.14 5.70 21.35
C ARG A 43 11.33 4.90 20.06
N LEU A 44 10.53 3.83 19.86
CA LEU A 44 10.57 3.04 18.63
C LEU A 44 10.18 3.88 17.40
N ARG A 45 9.12 4.69 17.49
CA ARG A 45 8.71 5.60 16.41
C ARG A 45 9.79 6.64 16.10
N GLU A 46 10.34 7.29 17.11
CA GLU A 46 11.42 8.28 16.96
C GLU A 46 12.67 7.65 16.31
N LYS A 47 13.05 6.45 16.73
CA LYS A 47 14.14 5.69 16.11
C LYS A 47 13.87 5.41 14.64
N LEU A 48 12.71 4.86 14.29
CA LEU A 48 12.40 4.48 12.90
C LEU A 48 12.25 5.69 11.98
N VAL A 49 11.67 6.79 12.47
CA VAL A 49 11.53 8.05 11.71
C VAL A 49 12.88 8.70 11.40
N THR A 50 13.89 8.52 12.26
CA THR A 50 15.23 9.10 12.07
C THR A 50 16.17 8.22 11.24
N MET A 51 15.81 6.96 10.96
CA MET A 51 16.59 6.09 10.09
C MET A 51 16.62 6.59 8.65
N THR A 52 17.80 6.61 8.02
CA THR A 52 17.97 7.14 6.66
C THR A 52 18.31 6.08 5.61
N THR A 53 18.68 4.87 6.02
CA THR A 53 19.08 3.80 5.10
C THR A 53 18.94 2.40 5.71
N MET A 54 18.72 1.41 4.85
CA MET A 54 18.67 -0.02 5.20
C MET A 54 19.97 -0.78 4.90
N LYS A 55 20.97 -0.16 4.25
CA LYS A 55 22.14 -0.85 3.68
C LYS A 55 23.05 -1.58 4.67
N LYS A 56 22.95 -1.27 5.97
CA LYS A 56 23.77 -1.86 7.04
C LYS A 56 22.93 -2.42 8.18
N VAL A 57 21.64 -2.61 7.93
CA VAL A 57 20.69 -3.04 8.95
C VAL A 57 20.61 -4.56 8.92
N ASP A 58 20.84 -5.19 10.06
CA ASP A 58 20.55 -6.62 10.24
C ASP A 58 19.04 -6.84 10.14
N ILE A 59 18.60 -7.67 9.19
CA ILE A 59 17.18 -7.86 8.89
C ILE A 59 16.45 -8.60 10.02
N GLY A 60 17.14 -9.47 10.77
CA GLY A 60 16.57 -10.15 11.92
C GLY A 60 16.26 -9.17 13.05
N LEU A 61 17.25 -8.34 13.42
CA LEU A 61 17.06 -7.28 14.42
C LEU A 61 16.02 -6.26 13.98
N PHE A 62 16.02 -5.86 12.71
CA PHE A 62 15.02 -4.94 12.18
C PHE A 62 13.60 -5.51 12.23
N SER A 63 13.43 -6.80 11.90
CA SER A 63 12.13 -7.47 11.99
C SER A 63 11.60 -7.48 13.42
N GLN A 64 12.48 -7.59 14.43
CA GLN A 64 12.10 -7.47 15.84
C GLN A 64 11.64 -6.04 16.20
N GLU A 65 12.30 -5.01 15.67
CA GLU A 65 11.88 -3.62 15.85
C GLU A 65 10.53 -3.34 15.22
N VAL A 66 10.31 -3.84 14.00
CA VAL A 66 9.00 -3.77 13.33
C VAL A 66 7.95 -4.49 14.15
N ARG A 67 8.23 -5.71 14.65
CA ARG A 67 7.31 -6.45 15.53
C ARG A 67 6.96 -5.64 16.79
N GLY A 68 7.95 -5.03 17.42
CA GLY A 68 7.76 -4.14 18.56
C GLY A 68 6.86 -2.94 18.23
N LEU A 69 7.07 -2.31 17.07
CA LEU A 69 6.23 -1.22 16.58
C LEU A 69 4.80 -1.67 16.29
N MET A 70 4.59 -2.86 15.69
CA MET A 70 3.25 -3.37 15.39
C MET A 70 2.43 -3.69 16.65
N ASN A 71 3.10 -3.96 17.77
CA ASN A 71 2.46 -4.12 19.07
C ASN A 71 2.05 -2.78 19.73
N CYS A 72 2.43 -1.65 19.12
CA CYS A 72 2.05 -0.32 19.55
C CYS A 72 0.72 0.09 18.91
N PRO A 73 -0.23 0.66 19.66
CA PRO A 73 -1.47 1.17 19.08
C PRO A 73 -1.18 2.22 18.01
N TRP A 74 -1.55 1.93 16.77
CA TRP A 74 -1.50 2.90 15.68
C TRP A 74 -2.66 3.90 15.82
N ARG A 75 -2.40 5.17 15.50
CA ARG A 75 -3.42 6.23 15.49
C ARG A 75 -3.16 7.14 14.30
N LEU A 76 -4.24 7.51 13.61
CA LEU A 76 -4.20 8.53 12.59
C LEU A 76 -3.70 9.84 13.20
N ASN A 77 -2.67 10.42 12.58
CA ASN A 77 -2.20 11.76 12.87
C ASN A 77 -2.62 12.68 11.73
N LEU A 78 -3.69 13.45 11.95
CA LEU A 78 -4.27 14.31 10.93
C LEU A 78 -3.26 15.33 10.38
N THR A 79 -2.37 15.86 11.22
CA THR A 79 -1.34 16.82 10.82
C THR A 79 -0.35 16.20 9.85
N HIS A 80 0.22 15.04 10.18
CA HIS A 80 1.16 14.37 9.28
C HIS A 80 0.46 13.87 8.01
N ARG A 81 -0.77 13.35 8.13
CA ARG A 81 -1.58 12.97 6.98
C ARG A 81 -1.79 14.14 6.03
N GLU A 82 -2.22 15.31 6.52
CA GLU A 82 -2.46 16.49 5.67
C GLU A 82 -1.19 17.09 5.09
N LEU A 83 -0.08 17.07 5.86
CA LEU A 83 1.22 17.49 5.38
C LEU A 83 1.63 16.67 4.15
N HIS A 84 1.64 15.33 4.28
CA HIS A 84 2.02 14.44 3.18
C HIS A 84 1.07 14.55 1.99
N ARG A 85 -0.23 14.64 2.24
CA ARG A 85 -1.23 14.87 1.19
C ARG A 85 -0.96 16.17 0.43
N THR A 86 -0.70 17.27 1.14
CA THR A 86 -0.49 18.58 0.52
C THR A 86 0.83 18.63 -0.25
N GLU A 87 1.89 18.04 0.30
CA GLU A 87 3.18 17.94 -0.38
C GLU A 87 3.10 17.11 -1.68
N LEU A 88 2.43 15.96 -1.64
CA LEU A 88 2.23 15.10 -2.80
C LEU A 88 1.30 15.76 -3.84
N TRP A 89 0.20 16.36 -3.37
CA TRP A 89 -0.72 17.10 -4.23
C TRP A 89 0.01 18.27 -4.92
N SER A 90 0.86 19.01 -4.20
CA SER A 90 1.62 20.11 -4.76
C SER A 90 2.71 19.68 -5.74
N CYS A 91 3.32 18.49 -5.56
CA CYS A 91 4.34 18.02 -6.50
C CYS A 91 3.73 17.45 -7.78
N CYS A 92 2.62 16.73 -7.64
CA CYS A 92 2.28 15.67 -8.56
C CYS A 92 0.79 15.71 -8.93
N ASN A 93 -0.10 15.93 -7.95
CA ASN A 93 -1.55 16.10 -8.13
C ASN A 93 -2.22 14.87 -8.79
N ALA A 94 -2.22 13.74 -8.08
CA ALA A 94 -2.87 12.50 -8.54
C ALA A 94 -4.36 12.68 -8.88
N SER A 95 -5.05 13.57 -8.13
CA SER A 95 -6.47 13.89 -8.34
C SER A 95 -6.79 14.55 -9.68
N GLU A 96 -5.78 14.91 -10.47
CA GLU A 96 -5.98 15.41 -11.84
C GLU A 96 -5.07 14.70 -12.84
N ARG A 97 -3.91 14.22 -12.38
CA ARG A 97 -2.81 13.77 -13.24
C ARG A 97 -2.41 12.32 -13.01
N LEU A 98 -3.09 11.51 -12.21
CA LEU A 98 -2.71 10.08 -12.10
C LEU A 98 -2.72 9.38 -13.47
N MET A 99 -3.74 9.67 -14.29
CA MET A 99 -3.93 9.08 -15.61
C MET A 99 -4.04 10.15 -16.70
N VAL A 100 -3.71 9.78 -17.93
CA VAL A 100 -3.92 10.63 -19.11
C VAL A 100 -5.41 10.69 -19.42
N THR A 101 -5.95 11.90 -19.53
CA THR A 101 -7.38 12.17 -19.80
C THR A 101 -7.52 13.23 -20.88
N ARG A 102 -8.72 13.40 -21.43
CA ARG A 102 -9.01 14.49 -22.38
C ARG A 102 -9.06 15.86 -21.70
N GLN A 103 -9.26 15.91 -20.38
CA GLN A 103 -9.25 17.15 -19.61
C GLN A 103 -7.81 17.65 -19.35
N ASN A 104 -6.86 16.74 -19.12
CA ASN A 104 -5.48 17.10 -18.75
C ASN A 104 -4.46 17.02 -19.89
N THR A 105 -4.91 16.63 -21.09
CA THR A 105 -4.07 16.47 -22.28
C THR A 105 -4.84 16.98 -23.48
N ASN A 106 -4.15 17.60 -24.45
CA ASN A 106 -4.72 18.06 -25.70
C ASN A 106 -4.39 17.12 -26.87
N GLN A 107 -5.28 17.06 -27.87
CA GLN A 107 -4.96 16.39 -29.13
C GLN A 107 -3.76 17.08 -29.79
N ASN A 108 -2.88 16.29 -30.42
CA ASN A 108 -1.58 16.70 -30.98
C ASN A 108 -0.51 17.14 -29.97
N GLN A 109 -0.80 17.18 -28.67
CA GLN A 109 0.23 17.37 -27.64
C GLN A 109 1.22 16.20 -27.66
N SER A 110 2.47 16.45 -27.26
CA SER A 110 3.49 15.41 -27.09
C SER A 110 3.68 15.07 -25.62
N LEU A 111 3.42 13.82 -25.25
CA LEU A 111 3.70 13.26 -23.94
C LEU A 111 5.17 12.80 -23.89
N THR A 112 5.94 13.27 -22.91
CA THR A 112 7.33 12.81 -22.71
C THR A 112 7.31 11.56 -21.86
N TYR A 113 8.09 10.53 -22.20
CA TYR A 113 8.11 9.30 -21.40
C TYR A 113 8.80 9.51 -20.04
N ASP A 114 8.22 9.00 -18.95
CA ASP A 114 8.72 9.31 -17.60
C ASP A 114 10.10 8.71 -17.30
N ALA A 115 10.42 7.57 -17.91
CA ALA A 115 11.73 6.91 -17.76
C ALA A 115 12.66 7.08 -18.98
N GLU A 116 12.17 7.63 -20.10
CA GLU A 116 12.94 7.88 -21.34
C GLU A 116 12.75 9.33 -21.82
N LYS A 117 13.33 10.31 -21.10
CA LYS A 117 13.04 11.75 -21.28
C LYS A 117 13.29 12.32 -22.68
N TRP A 118 14.12 11.65 -23.49
CA TRP A 118 14.41 12.05 -24.87
C TRP A 118 13.36 11.57 -25.87
N ARG A 119 12.46 10.67 -25.47
CA ARG A 119 11.38 10.16 -26.30
C ARG A 119 10.08 10.83 -25.96
N LYS A 120 9.26 11.04 -26.99
CA LYS A 120 7.92 11.63 -26.88
C LYS A 120 6.91 10.82 -27.68
N ARG A 121 5.67 10.78 -27.20
CA ARG A 121 4.52 10.22 -27.90
C ARG A 121 3.52 11.33 -28.20
N LYS A 122 3.27 11.56 -29.49
CA LYS A 122 2.20 12.46 -29.92
C LYS A 122 0.84 11.83 -29.62
N VAL A 123 -0.08 12.64 -29.10
CA VAL A 123 -1.49 12.29 -28.88
C VAL A 123 -2.22 12.43 -30.21
N ASP A 124 -2.10 11.40 -31.04
CA ASP A 124 -2.87 11.26 -32.27
C ASP A 124 -4.35 10.91 -31.98
N GLN A 125 -5.18 10.93 -33.02
CA GLN A 125 -6.61 10.60 -32.90
C GLN A 125 -6.82 9.23 -32.25
N ALA A 126 -6.02 8.24 -32.65
CA ALA A 126 -6.13 6.89 -32.12
C ALA A 126 -5.90 6.85 -30.60
N LEU A 127 -4.88 7.52 -30.07
CA LEU A 127 -4.69 7.64 -28.62
C LEU A 127 -5.80 8.47 -27.98
N TRP A 128 -6.19 9.61 -28.56
CA TRP A 128 -7.27 10.47 -28.06
C TRP A 128 -8.58 9.71 -27.83
N ASP A 129 -8.91 8.77 -28.71
CA ASP A 129 -10.09 7.91 -28.64
C ASP A 129 -10.02 6.84 -27.54
N MET A 130 -8.84 6.58 -26.98
CA MET A 130 -8.65 5.69 -25.84
C MET A 130 -8.73 6.41 -24.49
N LEU A 131 -8.60 7.73 -24.47
CA LEU A 131 -8.52 8.49 -23.22
C LEU A 131 -9.90 8.70 -22.59
N PRO A 132 -10.05 8.50 -21.26
CA PRO A 132 -11.25 8.91 -20.54
C PRO A 132 -11.36 10.44 -20.53
N GLN A 133 -12.57 10.95 -20.25
CA GLN A 133 -12.80 12.39 -20.18
C GLN A 133 -12.05 13.02 -19.00
N THR A 134 -12.22 12.46 -17.80
CA THR A 134 -11.65 12.95 -16.55
C THR A 134 -11.13 11.77 -15.72
N VAL A 135 -10.43 12.08 -14.64
CA VAL A 135 -10.20 11.09 -13.58
C VAL A 135 -11.47 10.95 -12.73
N PRO A 136 -11.74 9.77 -12.14
CA PRO A 136 -13.00 9.53 -11.43
C PRO A 136 -13.00 9.96 -9.95
N TRP A 137 -11.93 10.63 -9.47
CA TRP A 137 -11.80 11.06 -8.07
C TRP A 137 -11.33 12.51 -7.98
N SER A 138 -11.64 13.16 -6.86
CA SER A 138 -11.04 14.44 -6.44
C SER A 138 -10.18 14.26 -5.18
N LYS A 139 -9.42 15.29 -4.79
CA LYS A 139 -8.54 15.28 -3.61
C LYS A 139 -9.34 14.92 -2.34
N GLY A 140 -8.90 13.89 -1.60
CA GLY A 140 -9.57 13.43 -0.37
C GLY A 140 -11.00 12.94 -0.53
N SER A 141 -11.44 12.61 -1.75
CA SER A 141 -12.83 12.20 -2.01
C SER A 141 -13.18 10.79 -1.54
N LEU A 142 -12.17 9.96 -1.25
CA LEU A 142 -12.35 8.59 -0.78
C LEU A 142 -12.10 8.53 0.72
N SER A 143 -12.95 7.83 1.48
CA SER A 143 -12.75 7.75 2.94
C SER A 143 -11.64 6.75 3.27
N ARG A 144 -11.85 5.45 3.13
CA ARG A 144 -10.85 4.41 3.42
C ARG A 144 -10.37 3.71 2.14
N CYS A 145 -9.06 3.71 1.93
CA CYS A 145 -8.42 2.98 0.84
C CYS A 145 -7.53 1.86 1.33
N ALA A 146 -7.66 0.68 0.71
CA ALA A 146 -6.71 -0.42 0.85
C ALA A 146 -5.79 -0.47 -0.37
N VAL A 147 -4.50 -0.45 -0.14
CA VAL A 147 -3.49 -0.69 -1.17
C VAL A 147 -2.86 -2.05 -0.89
N VAL A 148 -3.12 -3.01 -1.78
CA VAL A 148 -2.76 -4.41 -1.59
C VAL A 148 -1.57 -4.76 -2.45
N GLY A 149 -0.40 -4.77 -1.80
CA GLY A 149 0.85 -5.33 -2.30
C GLY A 149 0.77 -6.83 -2.54
N SER A 150 1.78 -7.34 -3.25
CA SER A 150 1.85 -8.76 -3.59
C SER A 150 2.67 -9.59 -2.59
N GLY A 151 3.24 -8.99 -1.54
CA GLY A 151 4.22 -9.66 -0.67
C GLY A 151 3.69 -10.92 0.02
N GLY A 152 4.57 -11.91 0.20
CA GLY A 152 4.25 -13.20 0.83
C GLY A 152 3.69 -13.10 2.26
N ILE A 153 3.92 -11.99 2.96
CA ILE A 153 3.40 -11.72 4.31
C ILE A 153 1.87 -11.82 4.42
N LEU A 154 1.14 -11.76 3.29
CA LEU A 154 -0.30 -11.92 3.28
C LEU A 154 -0.77 -13.37 3.45
N GLN A 155 0.10 -14.36 3.25
CA GLN A 155 -0.30 -15.76 3.42
C GLN A 155 -0.74 -16.04 4.86
N ASN A 156 -1.94 -16.60 5.02
CA ASN A 156 -2.57 -16.90 6.31
C ASN A 156 -2.78 -15.65 7.20
N SER A 157 -2.89 -14.46 6.59
CA SER A 157 -3.11 -13.21 7.31
C SER A 157 -4.56 -13.00 7.72
N SER A 158 -5.52 -13.68 7.08
CA SER A 158 -6.97 -13.46 7.30
C SER A 158 -7.44 -12.02 7.03
N CYS A 159 -6.65 -11.22 6.29
CA CYS A 159 -6.93 -9.79 6.07
C CYS A 159 -8.02 -9.51 5.03
N GLY A 160 -8.58 -10.54 4.38
CA GLY A 160 -9.48 -10.35 3.25
C GLY A 160 -10.73 -9.56 3.57
N ALA A 161 -11.38 -9.85 4.70
CA ALA A 161 -12.57 -9.12 5.12
C ALA A 161 -12.27 -7.64 5.44
N GLU A 162 -11.15 -7.35 6.10
CA GLU A 162 -10.74 -5.98 6.41
C GLU A 162 -10.39 -5.18 5.14
N ILE A 163 -9.74 -5.83 4.17
CA ILE A 163 -9.43 -5.24 2.85
C ILE A 163 -10.74 -4.88 2.13
N ASP A 164 -11.67 -5.82 2.05
CA ASP A 164 -12.93 -5.66 1.32
C ASP A 164 -13.87 -4.62 1.97
N ASN A 165 -13.71 -4.36 3.27
CA ASN A 165 -14.42 -3.29 3.99
C ASN A 165 -13.89 -1.87 3.67
N SER A 166 -12.87 -1.72 2.83
CA SER A 166 -12.39 -0.41 2.39
C SER A 166 -13.25 0.13 1.26
N ASP A 167 -13.42 1.45 1.15
CA ASP A 167 -14.21 2.09 0.09
C ASP A 167 -13.58 1.90 -1.29
N TYR A 168 -12.25 1.87 -1.34
CA TYR A 168 -11.49 1.75 -2.59
C TYR A 168 -10.29 0.81 -2.43
N VAL A 169 -10.16 -0.18 -3.32
CA VAL A 169 -9.09 -1.20 -3.26
C VAL A 169 -8.19 -1.13 -4.50
N ILE A 170 -6.91 -0.91 -4.27
CA ILE A 170 -5.87 -0.83 -5.30
C ILE A 170 -5.00 -2.10 -5.26
N ARG A 171 -4.89 -2.80 -6.39
CA ARG A 171 -4.08 -4.02 -6.55
C ARG A 171 -3.04 -3.86 -7.66
N PHE A 172 -2.06 -4.76 -7.70
CA PHE A 172 -0.94 -4.66 -8.64
C PHE A 172 -0.80 -5.86 -9.56
N ASN A 173 -0.32 -5.62 -10.77
CA ASN A 173 0.23 -6.61 -11.69
C ASN A 173 -0.63 -7.88 -11.87
N LEU A 174 -1.96 -7.72 -11.99
CA LEU A 174 -2.91 -8.83 -12.11
C LEU A 174 -2.73 -9.92 -11.03
N ALA A 175 -2.36 -9.51 -9.81
CA ALA A 175 -2.16 -10.41 -8.69
C ALA A 175 -3.47 -11.16 -8.36
N PRO A 176 -3.45 -12.50 -8.35
CA PRO A 176 -4.66 -13.32 -8.24
C PRO A 176 -5.35 -13.15 -6.89
N ILE A 177 -6.69 -13.08 -6.90
CA ILE A 177 -7.53 -12.94 -5.70
C ILE A 177 -8.17 -14.27 -5.25
N ASN A 178 -7.60 -15.40 -5.68
CA ASN A 178 -8.13 -16.74 -5.32
C ASN A 178 -7.90 -17.13 -3.86
N LYS A 179 -7.02 -16.43 -3.15
CA LYS A 179 -6.83 -16.55 -1.68
C LYS A 179 -7.65 -15.49 -0.94
N SER A 180 -8.95 -15.43 -1.23
CA SER A 180 -9.83 -14.34 -0.78
C SER A 180 -9.85 -14.14 0.74
N TYR A 181 -9.65 -15.19 1.54
CA TYR A 181 -9.56 -15.08 3.00
C TYR A 181 -8.40 -14.18 3.45
N ASP A 182 -7.29 -14.19 2.71
CA ASP A 182 -6.10 -13.40 3.02
C ASP A 182 -6.11 -12.04 2.34
N VAL A 183 -6.57 -11.99 1.08
CA VAL A 183 -6.37 -10.81 0.22
C VAL A 183 -7.65 -10.12 -0.22
N GLY A 184 -8.82 -10.66 0.11
CA GLY A 184 -10.12 -10.13 -0.31
C GLY A 184 -10.40 -10.31 -1.81
N VAL A 185 -11.58 -9.90 -2.25
CA VAL A 185 -12.01 -9.94 -3.66
C VAL A 185 -12.28 -8.56 -4.25
N LYS A 186 -12.57 -7.54 -3.43
CA LYS A 186 -12.87 -6.18 -3.90
C LYS A 186 -11.66 -5.60 -4.63
N THR A 187 -11.91 -4.99 -5.78
CA THR A 187 -10.88 -4.38 -6.63
C THR A 187 -11.50 -3.22 -7.41
N ASP A 188 -10.93 -2.03 -7.27
CA ASP A 188 -11.41 -0.84 -7.99
C ASP A 188 -10.35 -0.32 -8.98
N LEU A 189 -9.07 -0.49 -8.65
CA LEU A 189 -7.93 -0.23 -9.52
C LEU A 189 -6.99 -1.42 -9.53
N ILE A 190 -6.56 -1.85 -10.72
CA ILE A 190 -5.52 -2.85 -10.86
C ILE A 190 -4.51 -2.44 -11.93
N THR A 191 -3.24 -2.73 -11.70
CA THR A 191 -2.20 -2.51 -12.72
C THR A 191 -1.81 -3.79 -13.44
N ALA A 192 -1.15 -3.63 -14.59
CA ALA A 192 -0.46 -4.72 -15.26
C ALA A 192 0.79 -4.20 -15.95
N ASN A 193 1.90 -4.92 -15.83
CA ASN A 193 3.12 -4.59 -16.56
C ASN A 193 3.01 -5.08 -18.01
N PRO A 194 3.33 -4.25 -19.02
CA PRO A 194 3.46 -4.67 -20.42
C PRO A 194 4.22 -5.98 -20.64
N SER A 195 5.31 -6.20 -19.90
CA SER A 195 6.13 -7.41 -20.04
C SER A 195 5.39 -8.67 -19.58
N GLN A 196 4.62 -8.58 -18.48
CA GLN A 196 3.79 -9.66 -17.96
C GLN A 196 2.71 -10.04 -18.97
N ILE A 197 2.06 -9.05 -19.57
CA ILE A 197 1.01 -9.27 -20.56
C ILE A 197 1.59 -9.96 -21.79
N ASN A 198 2.70 -9.46 -22.34
CA ASN A 198 3.33 -10.06 -23.51
C ASN A 198 3.77 -11.51 -23.24
N LYS A 199 4.30 -11.80 -22.06
CA LYS A 199 4.75 -13.14 -21.67
C LYS A 199 3.58 -14.11 -21.50
N ARG A 200 2.50 -13.69 -20.82
CA ARG A 200 1.37 -14.55 -20.48
C ARG A 200 0.34 -14.66 -21.62
N TYR A 201 0.29 -13.68 -22.52
CA TYR A 201 -0.70 -13.60 -23.61
C TYR A 201 -0.04 -13.23 -24.96
N PRO A 202 0.89 -14.05 -25.49
CA PRO A 202 1.64 -13.73 -26.71
C PRO A 202 0.74 -13.55 -27.96
N GLY A 203 -0.43 -14.18 -27.99
CA GLY A 203 -1.43 -14.10 -29.06
C GLY A 203 -2.61 -13.16 -28.80
N LEU A 204 -2.46 -12.16 -27.91
CA LEU A 204 -3.56 -11.34 -27.39
C LEU A 204 -4.52 -10.75 -28.44
N GLN A 205 -4.02 -10.36 -29.62
CA GLN A 205 -4.86 -9.80 -30.69
C GLN A 205 -5.71 -10.85 -31.42
N LEU A 206 -5.22 -12.09 -31.49
CA LEU A 206 -5.92 -13.21 -32.11
C LEU A 206 -6.99 -13.76 -31.16
N ASN A 207 -6.58 -14.06 -29.92
CA ASN A 207 -7.47 -14.57 -28.89
C ASN A 207 -7.40 -13.70 -27.62
N PRO A 208 -8.30 -12.71 -27.47
CA PRO A 208 -8.34 -11.87 -26.28
C PRO A 208 -9.04 -12.54 -25.08
N GLY A 209 -9.71 -13.68 -25.28
CA GLY A 209 -10.50 -14.39 -24.27
C GLY A 209 -9.76 -14.67 -22.96
N PRO A 210 -8.55 -15.26 -22.98
CA PRO A 210 -7.83 -15.57 -21.76
C PRO A 210 -7.49 -14.36 -20.88
N LEU A 211 -7.15 -13.21 -21.48
CA LEU A 211 -6.92 -11.99 -20.70
C LEU A 211 -8.23 -11.43 -20.15
N ALA A 212 -9.31 -11.44 -20.95
CA ALA A 212 -10.62 -10.98 -20.52
C ALA A 212 -11.17 -11.84 -19.37
N GLU A 213 -11.01 -13.16 -19.44
CA GLU A 213 -11.36 -14.10 -18.37
C GLU A 213 -10.53 -13.85 -17.12
N ALA A 214 -9.20 -13.71 -17.25
CA ALA A 214 -8.33 -13.40 -16.12
C ALA A 214 -8.66 -12.07 -15.45
N LEU A 215 -9.23 -11.11 -16.19
CA LEU A 215 -9.67 -9.82 -15.65
C LEU A 215 -11.08 -9.85 -15.07
N SER A 216 -11.94 -10.77 -15.53
CA SER A 216 -13.36 -10.82 -15.15
C SER A 216 -13.58 -10.91 -13.63
N VAL A 217 -12.67 -11.56 -12.91
CA VAL A 217 -12.72 -11.70 -11.44
C VAL A 217 -12.58 -10.38 -10.70
N TYR A 218 -12.03 -9.33 -11.34
CA TYR A 218 -11.88 -8.00 -10.74
C TYR A 218 -13.08 -7.06 -11.02
N GLY A 219 -14.20 -7.60 -11.52
CA GLY A 219 -15.42 -6.83 -11.76
C GLY A 219 -15.20 -5.62 -12.67
N HIS A 220 -15.66 -4.44 -12.26
CA HIS A 220 -15.55 -3.21 -13.05
C HIS A 220 -14.27 -2.40 -12.82
N ALA A 221 -13.22 -3.02 -12.25
CA ALA A 221 -11.98 -2.34 -11.94
C ALA A 221 -11.36 -1.64 -13.16
N HIS A 222 -10.77 -0.47 -12.93
CA HIS A 222 -9.94 0.18 -13.92
C HIS A 222 -8.62 -0.57 -14.06
N LEU A 223 -8.22 -0.87 -15.31
CA LEU A 223 -6.91 -1.45 -15.61
C LEU A 223 -5.94 -0.31 -15.97
N LEU A 224 -5.10 0.07 -15.01
CA LEU A 224 -4.13 1.17 -15.14
C LEU A 224 -2.78 0.67 -15.66
N LEU A 225 -2.43 1.10 -16.87
CA LEU A 225 -1.24 0.62 -17.58
C LEU A 225 -0.17 1.71 -17.74
N PRO A 226 1.13 1.38 -17.56
CA PRO A 226 2.24 2.32 -17.73
C PRO A 226 2.65 2.46 -19.21
N ALA A 227 1.71 2.86 -20.08
CA ALA A 227 1.95 2.97 -21.53
C ALA A 227 3.06 3.97 -21.86
N PHE A 228 3.22 5.02 -21.06
CA PHE A 228 4.14 6.12 -21.34
C PHE A 228 5.36 6.15 -20.40
N SER A 229 5.72 5.01 -19.81
CA SER A 229 6.95 4.92 -19.02
C SER A 229 8.19 4.66 -19.86
N PHE A 230 8.13 3.67 -20.75
CA PHE A 230 9.16 3.39 -21.74
C PHE A 230 8.49 3.21 -23.10
N ALA A 231 9.13 3.61 -24.21
CA ALA A 231 8.52 3.54 -25.53
C ALA A 231 8.15 2.11 -25.96
N PHE A 232 8.88 1.09 -25.47
CA PHE A 232 8.53 -0.30 -25.73
C PHE A 232 7.21 -0.72 -25.07
N GLY A 233 6.74 -0.01 -24.04
CA GLY A 233 5.52 -0.30 -23.29
C GLY A 233 4.24 0.19 -23.99
N THR A 234 4.32 1.22 -24.83
CA THR A 234 3.16 1.85 -25.48
C THR A 234 2.37 0.87 -26.34
N ARG A 235 3.04 0.18 -27.27
CA ARG A 235 2.37 -0.73 -28.21
C ARG A 235 1.69 -1.91 -27.51
N PRO A 236 2.33 -2.61 -26.54
CA PRO A 236 1.65 -3.62 -25.73
C PRO A 236 0.41 -3.08 -25.00
N CYS A 237 0.48 -1.90 -24.36
CA CYS A 237 -0.68 -1.32 -23.68
C CYS A 237 -1.85 -1.02 -24.62
N PHE A 238 -1.57 -0.51 -25.82
CA PHE A 238 -2.63 -0.24 -26.81
C PHE A 238 -3.26 -1.52 -27.34
N LYS A 239 -2.45 -2.58 -27.51
CA LYS A 239 -2.97 -3.92 -27.85
C LYS A 239 -3.94 -4.42 -26.77
N VAL A 240 -3.65 -4.19 -25.50
CA VAL A 240 -4.57 -4.56 -24.39
C VAL A 240 -5.89 -3.83 -24.50
N TYR A 241 -5.86 -2.50 -24.70
CA TYR A 241 -7.07 -1.70 -24.91
C TYR A 241 -7.92 -2.27 -26.06
N GLN A 242 -7.30 -2.51 -27.22
CA GLN A 242 -7.99 -3.04 -28.41
C GLN A 242 -8.56 -4.44 -28.19
N ALA A 243 -7.79 -5.32 -27.55
CA ALA A 243 -8.19 -6.69 -27.26
C ALA A 243 -9.38 -6.76 -26.31
N LEU A 244 -9.37 -5.99 -25.22
CA LEU A 244 -10.46 -5.96 -24.25
C LEU A 244 -11.72 -5.31 -24.84
N ARG A 245 -11.57 -4.29 -25.67
CA ARG A 245 -12.69 -3.72 -26.45
C ARG A 245 -13.30 -4.77 -27.40
N LYS A 246 -12.48 -5.54 -28.12
CA LYS A 246 -12.94 -6.63 -29.01
C LYS A 246 -13.65 -7.74 -28.23
N ALA A 247 -13.16 -8.08 -27.04
CA ALA A 247 -13.75 -9.07 -26.15
C ALA A 247 -14.99 -8.57 -25.38
N ARG A 248 -15.38 -7.29 -25.54
CA ARG A 248 -16.45 -6.64 -24.76
C ARG A 248 -16.25 -6.80 -23.24
N SER A 249 -14.99 -6.72 -22.80
CA SER A 249 -14.64 -6.79 -21.39
C SER A 249 -15.20 -5.59 -20.62
N GLN A 250 -15.54 -5.81 -19.36
CA GLN A 250 -16.10 -4.78 -18.48
C GLN A 250 -15.05 -3.81 -17.94
N GLN A 251 -13.76 -4.15 -18.04
CA GLN A 251 -12.67 -3.35 -17.50
C GLN A 251 -12.40 -2.13 -18.37
N LYS A 252 -12.27 -0.97 -17.71
CA LYS A 252 -11.86 0.28 -18.36
C LYS A 252 -10.35 0.38 -18.34
N VAL A 253 -9.72 0.32 -19.51
CA VAL A 253 -8.26 0.50 -19.64
C VAL A 253 -7.92 1.98 -19.62
N VAL A 254 -7.03 2.36 -18.72
CA VAL A 254 -6.53 3.74 -18.54
C VAL A 254 -5.00 3.74 -18.47
N PHE A 255 -4.37 4.88 -18.73
CA PHE A 255 -2.91 4.97 -18.81
C PHE A 255 -2.36 5.95 -17.79
N PHE A 256 -1.29 5.59 -17.08
CA PHE A 256 -0.59 6.52 -16.19
C PHE A 256 -0.16 7.78 -16.97
N HIS A 257 -0.35 8.95 -16.36
CA HIS A 257 0.23 10.16 -16.92
C HIS A 257 1.74 10.18 -16.64
N PRO A 258 2.59 10.34 -17.67
CA PRO A 258 4.03 10.26 -17.45
C PRO A 258 4.56 11.42 -16.60
N ASP A 259 4.05 12.63 -16.76
CA ASP A 259 4.46 13.76 -15.90
C ASP A 259 4.19 13.51 -14.41
N TYR A 260 3.07 12.87 -14.04
CA TYR A 260 2.81 12.51 -12.64
C TYR A 260 3.87 11.55 -12.10
N LEU A 261 4.17 10.48 -12.84
CA LEU A 261 5.20 9.51 -12.44
C LEU A 261 6.60 10.14 -12.38
N PHE A 262 6.91 11.04 -13.31
CA PHE A 262 8.16 11.78 -13.33
C PHE A 262 8.31 12.68 -12.10
N GLU A 263 7.27 13.47 -11.80
CA GLU A 263 7.28 14.37 -10.65
C GLU A 263 7.30 13.62 -9.33
N LEU A 264 6.57 12.52 -9.23
CA LEU A 264 6.58 11.65 -8.06
C LEU A 264 7.96 11.03 -7.84
N GLY A 265 8.61 10.58 -8.91
CA GLY A 265 9.99 10.12 -8.88
C GLY A 265 10.96 11.20 -8.39
N ARG A 266 10.78 12.45 -8.84
CA ARG A 266 11.59 13.60 -8.39
C ARG A 266 11.35 13.93 -6.92
N PHE A 267 10.09 13.89 -6.48
CA PHE A 267 9.66 14.14 -5.11
C PHE A 267 10.33 13.18 -4.12
N TRP A 268 10.26 11.88 -4.39
CA TRP A 268 10.84 10.86 -3.52
C TRP A 268 12.36 10.77 -3.62
N ARG A 269 12.95 11.06 -4.79
CA ARG A 269 14.42 11.13 -4.94
C ARG A 269 15.05 12.19 -4.05
N ARG A 270 14.42 13.35 -3.91
CA ARG A 270 14.85 14.40 -2.96
C ARG A 270 14.75 13.96 -1.49
N ARG A 271 13.95 12.94 -1.20
CA ARG A 271 13.74 12.33 0.12
C ARG A 271 14.48 11.00 0.29
N GLY A 272 15.54 10.78 -0.49
CA GLY A 272 16.45 9.64 -0.30
C GLY A 272 16.11 8.38 -1.12
N GLN A 273 15.01 8.34 -1.86
CA GLN A 273 14.69 7.21 -2.74
C GLN A 273 15.51 7.28 -4.04
N ARG A 274 16.70 6.66 -4.02
CA ARG A 274 17.70 6.77 -5.09
C ARG A 274 17.63 5.70 -6.18
N ALA A 275 16.69 4.76 -6.08
CA ALA A 275 16.49 3.74 -7.12
C ALA A 275 16.22 4.40 -8.49
N PRO A 276 16.58 3.73 -9.61
CA PRO A 276 16.26 4.23 -10.94
C PRO A 276 14.77 4.54 -11.12
N ARG A 277 13.90 3.70 -10.55
CA ARG A 277 12.44 3.84 -10.61
C ARG A 277 11.80 3.43 -9.28
N LEU A 278 10.75 4.13 -8.88
CA LEU A 278 9.90 3.70 -7.75
C LEU A 278 9.17 2.41 -8.11
N SER A 279 8.89 1.56 -7.13
CA SER A 279 7.97 0.44 -7.34
C SER A 279 6.56 0.94 -7.61
N THR A 280 5.76 0.12 -8.30
CA THR A 280 4.32 0.38 -8.46
C THR A 280 3.61 0.49 -7.10
N GLY A 281 4.11 -0.21 -6.08
CA GLY A 281 3.61 -0.14 -4.71
C GLY A 281 3.77 1.26 -4.12
N LEU A 282 4.98 1.82 -4.16
CA LEU A 282 5.21 3.18 -3.64
C LEU A 282 4.50 4.25 -4.47
N MET A 283 4.42 4.07 -5.80
CA MET A 283 3.65 4.96 -6.66
C MET A 283 2.19 5.06 -6.21
N LEU A 284 1.53 3.91 -6.03
CA LEU A 284 0.10 3.88 -5.71
C LEU A 284 -0.21 4.08 -4.22
N ALA A 285 0.73 3.79 -3.32
CA ALA A 285 0.64 4.25 -1.93
C ALA A 285 0.69 5.79 -1.85
N SER A 286 1.53 6.44 -2.67
CA SER A 286 1.57 7.91 -2.75
C SER A 286 0.26 8.47 -3.32
N THR A 287 -0.25 7.86 -4.40
CA THR A 287 -1.57 8.21 -4.95
C THR A 287 -2.67 8.11 -3.89
N ALA A 288 -2.70 7.03 -3.10
CA ALA A 288 -3.71 6.85 -2.06
C ALA A 288 -3.62 7.94 -0.98
N LEU A 289 -2.42 8.38 -0.59
CA LEU A 289 -2.24 9.49 0.36
C LEU A 289 -2.82 10.82 -0.16
N GLU A 290 -2.85 11.02 -1.49
CA GLU A 290 -3.41 12.21 -2.11
C GLU A 290 -4.95 12.20 -2.16
N ILE A 291 -5.55 11.02 -2.42
CA ILE A 291 -6.98 10.91 -2.76
C ILE A 291 -7.85 10.31 -1.64
N CYS A 292 -7.25 9.72 -0.60
CA CYS A 292 -7.98 9.02 0.47
C CYS A 292 -7.80 9.67 1.84
N GLU A 293 -8.83 9.64 2.69
CA GLU A 293 -8.79 10.11 4.10
C GLU A 293 -7.95 9.19 4.99
N GLN A 294 -8.06 7.88 4.79
CA GLN A 294 -7.30 6.84 5.48
C GLN A 294 -6.71 5.86 4.47
N VAL A 295 -5.43 5.54 4.64
CA VAL A 295 -4.69 4.64 3.75
C VAL A 295 -4.19 3.45 4.56
N HIS A 296 -4.58 2.25 4.12
CA HIS A 296 -4.18 0.98 4.72
C HIS A 296 -3.36 0.20 3.70
N LEU A 297 -2.13 -0.16 4.06
CA LEU A 297 -1.21 -0.90 3.21
C LEU A 297 -1.13 -2.36 3.67
N TYR A 298 -1.35 -3.28 2.76
CA TYR A 298 -1.29 -4.73 2.99
C TYR A 298 -0.26 -5.36 2.03
N GLY A 299 0.50 -6.37 2.47
CA GLY A 299 1.43 -7.06 1.57
C GLY A 299 2.68 -6.27 1.17
N PHE A 300 3.00 -5.19 1.90
CA PHE A 300 4.23 -4.42 1.73
C PHE A 300 5.30 -4.97 2.67
N TRP A 301 5.96 -6.05 2.28
CA TRP A 301 7.04 -6.67 3.04
C TRP A 301 8.08 -7.26 2.09
N PRO A 302 9.25 -6.63 1.93
CA PRO A 302 10.23 -7.02 0.92
C PRO A 302 11.27 -8.02 1.45
N PHE A 303 11.02 -8.66 2.59
CA PHE A 303 11.98 -9.53 3.26
C PHE A 303 11.54 -11.01 3.18
N PRO A 304 12.50 -11.95 3.17
CA PRO A 304 12.21 -13.38 3.00
C PRO A 304 11.71 -14.07 4.28
N LEU A 305 11.72 -13.37 5.41
CA LEU A 305 11.28 -13.89 6.71
C LEU A 305 10.15 -13.03 7.25
N ASP A 306 9.15 -13.64 7.88
CA ASP A 306 8.03 -12.93 8.50
C ASP A 306 8.37 -12.32 9.88
N LEU A 307 7.34 -11.68 10.47
CA LEU A 307 7.11 -11.45 11.90
C LEU A 307 7.89 -12.38 12.81
N SER A 308 7.70 -13.68 12.65
CA SER A 308 8.08 -14.77 13.54
C SER A 308 9.32 -15.54 13.08
N GLN A 309 10.05 -15.02 12.08
CA GLN A 309 11.22 -15.65 11.45
C GLN A 309 10.92 -16.91 10.62
N ASN A 310 9.67 -17.12 10.22
CA ASN A 310 9.31 -18.14 9.24
C ASN A 310 9.63 -17.67 7.83
N THR A 311 9.96 -18.60 6.93
CA THR A 311 10.23 -18.30 5.53
C THR A 311 8.97 -17.87 4.80
N LEU A 312 9.11 -16.83 3.97
CA LEU A 312 8.06 -16.32 3.10
C LEU A 312 8.46 -16.45 1.63
N PRO A 313 7.53 -16.84 0.74
CA PRO A 313 7.73 -16.63 -0.68
C PRO A 313 7.76 -15.12 -0.98
N HIS A 314 8.30 -14.75 -2.15
CA HIS A 314 8.32 -13.33 -2.53
C HIS A 314 6.90 -12.77 -2.67
N HIS A 315 6.03 -13.50 -3.38
CA HIS A 315 4.62 -13.15 -3.49
C HIS A 315 3.72 -14.11 -2.72
N TYR A 316 2.52 -13.68 -2.33
CA TYR A 316 1.57 -14.59 -1.68
C TYR A 316 1.05 -15.70 -2.61
N TYR A 317 1.27 -15.58 -3.92
CA TYR A 317 0.84 -16.53 -4.96
C TYR A 317 1.98 -17.24 -5.72
N ASP A 318 3.23 -16.76 -5.61
CA ASP A 318 4.40 -17.39 -6.24
C ASP A 318 5.71 -16.98 -5.55
N SER A 319 6.85 -17.53 -5.99
CA SER A 319 8.18 -17.18 -5.46
C SER A 319 9.02 -16.33 -6.42
N VAL A 320 8.41 -15.62 -7.38
CA VAL A 320 9.12 -14.84 -8.40
C VAL A 320 9.48 -13.47 -7.83
N GLY A 321 10.76 -13.23 -7.58
CA GLY A 321 11.29 -11.95 -7.11
C GLY A 321 11.19 -10.79 -8.12
N PRO A 322 11.30 -9.52 -7.68
CA PRO A 322 11.34 -8.37 -8.57
C PRO A 322 12.76 -8.24 -9.15
N SER A 323 12.92 -7.47 -10.24
CA SER A 323 14.24 -7.14 -10.73
C SER A 323 14.97 -6.24 -9.72
N HIS A 324 15.95 -6.80 -8.99
CA HIS A 324 16.77 -6.09 -8.00
C HIS A 324 17.52 -4.86 -8.56
N PHE A 325 17.67 -4.76 -9.88
CA PHE A 325 18.31 -3.63 -10.54
C PHE A 325 17.44 -2.37 -10.66
N MET A 326 16.10 -2.51 -10.57
CA MET A 326 15.17 -1.42 -10.90
C MET A 326 14.63 -0.68 -9.68
N HIS A 327 14.48 -1.38 -8.55
CA HIS A 327 13.79 -0.91 -7.36
C HIS A 327 14.62 -1.16 -6.10
N ALA A 328 14.48 -0.29 -5.10
CA ALA A 328 15.12 -0.41 -3.80
C ALA A 328 14.04 -0.76 -2.75
N MET A 329 13.49 -1.97 -2.82
CA MET A 329 12.31 -2.36 -2.04
C MET A 329 12.50 -2.20 -0.52
N PRO A 330 13.66 -2.54 0.10
CA PRO A 330 13.89 -2.28 1.52
C PRO A 330 13.85 -0.79 1.88
N GLU A 331 14.42 0.08 1.06
CA GLU A 331 14.42 1.53 1.25
C GLU A 331 13.01 2.13 1.09
N GLU A 332 12.22 1.61 0.16
CA GLU A 332 10.81 2.00 0.02
C GLU A 332 9.99 1.52 1.22
N PHE A 333 10.22 0.29 1.71
CA PHE A 333 9.57 -0.20 2.93
C PHE A 333 9.90 0.65 4.15
N LEU A 334 11.17 1.05 4.34
CA LEU A 334 11.56 1.93 5.43
C LEU A 334 10.77 3.24 5.37
N LEU A 335 10.64 3.86 4.20
CA LEU A 335 9.82 5.06 4.02
C LEU A 335 8.35 4.82 4.42
N LEU A 336 7.74 3.71 3.97
CA LEU A 336 6.35 3.39 4.34
C LEU A 336 6.20 3.16 5.86
N LEU A 337 7.21 2.56 6.49
CA LEU A 337 7.25 2.36 7.94
C LEU A 337 7.39 3.69 8.71
N GLN A 338 8.08 4.67 8.14
CA GLN A 338 8.17 6.02 8.69
C GLN A 338 6.83 6.74 8.61
N LEU A 339 6.14 6.64 7.47
CA LEU A 339 4.79 7.18 7.30
C LEU A 339 3.80 6.51 8.27
N HIS A 340 3.93 5.20 8.48
CA HIS A 340 3.21 4.49 9.54
C HIS A 340 3.49 5.06 10.93
N SER A 341 4.78 5.23 11.26
CA SER A 341 5.23 5.71 12.58
C SER A 341 4.76 7.13 12.87
N GLN A 342 4.60 7.95 11.83
CA GLN A 342 4.05 9.31 11.89
C GLN A 342 2.52 9.34 11.97
N GLY A 343 1.83 8.22 11.72
CA GLY A 343 0.37 8.15 11.66
C GLY A 343 -0.23 8.68 10.36
N ALA A 344 0.55 8.78 9.29
CA ALA A 344 0.10 9.28 7.99
C ALA A 344 -0.64 8.22 7.16
N LEU A 345 -0.27 6.95 7.35
CA LEU A 345 -0.94 5.76 6.81
C LEU A 345 -0.81 4.62 7.81
N GLN A 346 -1.61 3.57 7.66
CA GLN A 346 -1.48 2.33 8.43
C GLN A 346 -0.83 1.26 7.55
N LEU A 347 0.09 0.50 8.13
CA LEU A 347 0.82 -0.57 7.48
C LEU A 347 0.53 -1.86 8.23
N HIS A 348 0.09 -2.87 7.52
CA HIS A 348 -0.27 -4.19 8.05
C HIS A 348 0.75 -5.21 7.57
N VAL A 349 1.50 -5.78 8.52
CA VAL A 349 2.59 -6.76 8.31
C VAL A 349 2.42 -7.99 9.20
N GLY A 350 1.20 -8.25 9.65
CA GLY A 350 0.81 -9.41 10.44
C GLY A 350 -0.65 -9.79 10.19
N PRO A 351 -1.17 -10.80 10.89
CA PRO A 351 -2.56 -11.22 10.74
C PRO A 351 -3.54 -10.11 11.13
N CYS A 352 -4.66 -10.04 10.41
CA CYS A 352 -5.80 -9.21 10.77
C CYS A 352 -6.74 -9.98 11.71
N THR A 353 -7.49 -9.25 12.53
CA THR A 353 -8.57 -9.84 13.33
C THR A 353 -9.72 -10.28 12.40
N PRO A 354 -10.23 -11.51 12.56
CA PRO A 354 -11.36 -12.03 11.77
C PRO A 354 -12.63 -11.18 11.87
#